data_AF-A0A1G3QYF2-F1
#
_entry.id   AF-A0A1G3QYF2-F1
#
_cell.length_a   1.000
_cell.length_b   1.000
_cell.length_c   1.000
_cell.angle_alpha   90.00
_cell.angle_beta   90.00
_cell.angle_gamma   90.00
#
_symmetry.space_group_name_H-M   'P 1'
#
loop_
_entity.id
_entity.type
_entity.pdbx_description
1 polymer ?
#
loop_
_entity_poly.entity_id
_entity_poly.type
_entity_poly.pdbx_seq_one_letter_code
_entity_poly.pdbx_strand_id
1 'polypeptide(L)'
;MKTTREKKSDQSIEIAQSNNNSTLTRECFQNQKIQTDRFQSIVTVESISRYYNILGNSRENGTDIELNGCFAVRLALLLIDVISKGRFPVTKSGCFKKKFYNQCMNKASEDQLLDTIDDHELFIIYTKQCLHLLRLSGILRQSGGYAMISDAGISGNSVYFRLFTAFWDKADWEIIFPSDVDSARELKINRNILKDLILKNYGKTRLDRVANEFFDMTGFACCNDLIMISFLDFYFFTWLKHFNMILYTDGTAHAPVCIAVTDVGRKILNLVL
;
A
#
# COMPACT_ATOMS: atom_id res chain seq x y z
N MET A 1 -63.10 -14.71 -35.20
CA MET A 1 -62.59 -14.78 -36.58
C MET A 1 -61.09 -14.49 -36.50
N LYS A 2 -60.19 -15.46 -36.72
CA LYS A 2 -59.73 -15.97 -38.04
C LYS A 2 -59.22 -14.80 -38.90
N THR A 3 -58.03 -14.75 -39.51
CA THR A 3 -56.93 -15.69 -39.82
C THR A 3 -55.91 -14.81 -40.59
N THR A 4 -54.61 -14.79 -40.24
CA THR A 4 -53.51 -15.49 -40.93
C THR A 4 -52.98 -14.88 -42.26
N ARG A 5 -51.65 -14.93 -42.38
CA ARG A 5 -50.80 -15.17 -43.58
C ARG A 5 -50.22 -13.96 -44.30
N GLU A 6 -48.90 -13.82 -44.12
CA GLU A 6 -47.99 -13.86 -45.26
C GLU A 6 -47.18 -15.17 -45.19
N LYS A 7 -46.99 -15.79 -46.35
CA LYS A 7 -46.55 -17.17 -46.53
C LYS A 7 -45.58 -17.21 -47.72
N LYS A 8 -44.40 -17.82 -47.49
CA LYS A 8 -43.50 -18.55 -48.43
C LYS A 8 -42.83 -17.75 -49.56
N SER A 9 -41.61 -18.09 -50.00
CA SER A 9 -41.05 -19.42 -50.33
C SER A 9 -39.51 -19.45 -50.18
N ASP A 10 -38.90 -20.48 -49.56
CA ASP A 10 -38.21 -21.64 -50.18
C ASP A 10 -36.89 -21.27 -50.92
N GLN A 11 -35.76 -21.97 -50.88
CA GLN A 11 -35.17 -23.04 -50.07
C GLN A 11 -33.76 -23.31 -50.68
N SER A 12 -32.78 -23.66 -49.85
CA SER A 12 -31.68 -24.61 -50.13
C SER A 12 -30.51 -24.22 -51.08
N ILE A 13 -29.26 -24.51 -50.70
CA ILE A 13 -28.48 -25.72 -51.09
C ILE A 13 -27.01 -25.61 -50.61
N GLU A 14 -26.50 -26.76 -50.16
CA GLU A 14 -25.15 -27.19 -49.75
C GLU A 14 -23.99 -26.80 -50.67
N ILE A 15 -22.75 -26.72 -50.12
CA ILE A 15 -21.53 -27.03 -50.89
C ILE A 15 -20.51 -27.81 -50.04
N ALA A 16 -20.01 -28.88 -50.67
CA ALA A 16 -19.06 -29.88 -50.21
C ALA A 16 -17.57 -29.50 -50.43
N GLN A 17 -16.70 -30.34 -49.88
CA GLN A 17 -15.23 -30.33 -49.87
C GLN A 17 -14.58 -30.51 -51.27
N SER A 18 -13.33 -30.02 -51.47
CA SER A 18 -12.21 -30.78 -52.07
C SER A 18 -10.88 -29.99 -52.23
N ASN A 19 -9.82 -30.63 -51.74
CA ASN A 19 -8.34 -30.55 -51.81
C ASN A 19 -7.54 -30.00 -53.04
N ASN A 20 -6.39 -29.39 -52.69
CA ASN A 20 -4.96 -29.56 -53.11
C ASN A 20 -4.40 -29.19 -54.51
N ASN A 21 -3.37 -28.30 -54.57
CA ASN A 21 -1.93 -28.64 -54.76
C ASN A 21 -0.96 -27.43 -55.01
N SER A 22 0.17 -27.41 -54.25
CA SER A 22 1.60 -27.03 -54.48
C SER A 22 2.03 -26.02 -55.61
N THR A 23 3.04 -25.12 -55.53
CA THR A 23 4.44 -25.20 -54.99
C THR A 23 5.21 -23.83 -55.13
N LEU A 24 6.10 -23.47 -54.16
CA LEU A 24 7.42 -22.72 -54.23
C LEU A 24 7.50 -21.27 -54.83
N THR A 25 8.19 -20.20 -54.33
CA THR A 25 9.24 -19.92 -53.30
C THR A 25 9.46 -18.37 -53.13
N ARG A 26 10.14 -17.96 -52.02
CA ARG A 26 10.86 -16.68 -51.68
C ARG A 26 10.03 -15.49 -51.14
N GLU A 27 10.03 -15.15 -49.84
CA GLU A 27 11.08 -14.64 -48.90
C GLU A 27 10.88 -13.13 -48.64
N CYS A 28 10.40 -12.74 -47.44
CA CYS A 28 11.09 -11.83 -46.49
C CYS A 28 10.22 -11.49 -45.27
N PHE A 29 10.90 -11.37 -44.11
CA PHE A 29 10.44 -11.05 -42.75
C PHE A 29 9.94 -12.21 -41.86
N GLN A 30 10.92 -12.98 -41.38
CA GLN A 30 10.89 -13.52 -40.02
C GLN A 30 11.35 -12.45 -39.00
N ASN A 31 10.99 -12.69 -37.73
CA ASN A 31 11.38 -12.03 -36.45
C ASN A 31 10.40 -10.96 -35.95
N GLN A 32 9.90 -10.99 -34.70
CA GLN A 32 10.31 -11.69 -33.47
C GLN A 32 9.10 -11.87 -32.54
N LYS A 33 8.96 -13.03 -31.90
CA LYS A 33 8.16 -13.17 -30.67
C LYS A 33 8.82 -12.32 -29.60
N ILE A 34 8.20 -11.21 -29.22
CA ILE A 34 8.62 -10.37 -28.10
C ILE A 34 8.50 -11.23 -26.83
N GLN A 35 9.64 -11.47 -26.17
CA GLN A 35 9.71 -12.11 -24.86
C GLN A 35 9.19 -11.12 -23.80
N THR A 36 7.90 -11.17 -23.49
CA THR A 36 7.26 -10.29 -22.51
C THR A 36 7.63 -10.67 -21.05
N ASP A 37 7.95 -11.94 -20.77
CA ASP A 37 8.22 -12.41 -19.41
C ASP A 37 9.61 -12.05 -18.86
N ARG A 38 10.61 -11.81 -19.73
CA ARG A 38 11.96 -11.42 -19.29
C ARG A 38 12.05 -9.96 -18.88
N PHE A 39 11.34 -9.05 -19.54
CA PHE A 39 11.43 -7.63 -19.21
C PHE A 39 10.77 -7.30 -17.86
N GLN A 40 9.64 -7.93 -17.54
CA GLN A 40 8.95 -7.71 -16.26
C GLN A 40 9.71 -8.33 -15.07
N SER A 41 10.35 -9.49 -15.27
CA SER A 41 11.21 -10.11 -14.25
C SER A 41 12.52 -9.36 -14.05
N ILE A 42 13.12 -8.78 -15.11
CA ILE A 42 14.35 -7.98 -14.98
C ILE A 42 14.08 -6.64 -14.29
N VAL A 43 12.99 -5.93 -14.62
CA VAL A 43 12.64 -4.65 -13.98
C VAL A 43 12.28 -4.82 -12.50
N THR A 44 11.59 -5.90 -12.13
CA THR A 44 11.30 -6.23 -10.74
C THR A 44 12.57 -6.60 -9.98
N VAL A 45 13.44 -7.44 -10.55
CA VAL A 45 14.72 -7.82 -9.93
C VAL A 45 15.65 -6.61 -9.78
N GLU A 46 15.67 -5.67 -10.72
CA GLU A 46 16.55 -4.50 -10.66
C GLU A 46 16.03 -3.43 -9.67
N SER A 47 14.71 -3.27 -9.54
CA SER A 47 14.09 -2.40 -8.53
C SER A 47 14.24 -2.98 -7.12
N ILE A 48 14.06 -4.30 -7.00
CA ILE A 48 14.33 -5.07 -5.78
C ILE A 48 15.83 -4.98 -5.44
N SER A 49 16.73 -5.12 -6.42
CA SER A 49 18.18 -5.02 -6.21
C SER A 49 18.61 -3.59 -5.85
N ARG A 50 18.00 -2.55 -6.43
CA ARG A 50 18.24 -1.15 -6.00
C ARG A 50 17.75 -0.92 -4.57
N TYR A 51 16.57 -1.43 -4.23
CA TYR A 51 16.03 -1.38 -2.86
C TYR A 51 16.93 -2.11 -1.85
N TYR A 52 17.38 -3.32 -2.17
CA TYR A 52 18.29 -4.09 -1.33
C TYR A 52 19.74 -3.57 -1.35
N ASN A 53 20.20 -2.92 -2.41
CA ASN A 53 21.50 -2.24 -2.44
C ASN A 53 21.48 -0.97 -1.58
N ILE A 54 20.36 -0.25 -1.50
CA ILE A 54 20.17 0.83 -0.52
C ILE A 54 20.20 0.23 0.90
N LEU A 55 19.52 -0.90 1.13
CA LEU A 55 19.58 -1.62 2.42
C LEU A 55 20.97 -2.16 2.77
N GLY A 56 21.75 -2.62 1.78
CA GLY A 56 23.08 -3.19 1.94
C GLY A 56 24.18 -2.13 2.12
N ASN A 57 24.11 -1.02 1.41
CA ASN A 57 25.04 0.11 1.52
C ASN A 57 24.76 0.99 2.76
N SER A 58 23.63 0.80 3.44
CA SER A 58 23.33 1.42 4.74
C SER A 58 24.22 0.93 5.87
N ARG A 59 25.11 -0.05 5.64
CA ARG A 59 26.14 -0.41 6.63
C ARG A 59 27.29 0.59 6.70
N GLU A 60 27.55 1.40 5.67
CA GLU A 60 28.74 2.25 5.68
C GLU A 60 28.57 3.69 5.16
N ASN A 61 27.56 4.09 4.37
CA ASN A 61 27.37 5.50 3.94
C ASN A 61 25.96 5.80 3.34
N GLY A 62 24.88 5.29 3.93
CA GLY A 62 23.52 5.52 3.44
C GLY A 62 22.92 6.83 3.94
N THR A 63 22.25 7.59 3.07
CA THR A 63 21.45 8.78 3.44
C THR A 63 20.66 8.50 4.71
N ASP A 64 20.99 9.19 5.80
CA ASP A 64 20.16 9.21 7.00
C ASP A 64 18.80 9.75 6.58
N ILE A 65 17.85 8.84 6.35
CA ILE A 65 16.45 9.20 6.41
C ILE A 65 16.32 9.77 7.82
N GLU A 66 15.90 11.03 7.97
CA GLU A 66 15.60 11.59 9.29
C GLU A 66 14.41 10.82 9.88
N LEU A 67 14.71 9.66 10.46
CA LEU A 67 13.75 8.76 11.10
C LEU A 67 13.09 9.42 12.31
N ASN A 68 13.72 10.47 12.84
CA ASN A 68 13.26 11.24 13.99
C ASN A 68 11.83 11.80 13.79
N GLY A 69 11.39 12.01 12.53
CA GLY A 69 10.02 12.43 12.21
C GLY A 69 9.05 11.30 11.83
N CYS A 70 9.50 10.05 11.69
CA CYS A 70 8.67 8.96 11.18
C CYS A 70 7.87 8.29 12.32
N PHE A 71 6.59 8.66 12.44
CA PHE A 71 5.69 8.09 13.44
C PHE A 71 5.63 6.56 13.38
N ALA A 72 5.54 5.97 12.18
CA ALA A 72 5.45 4.53 12.01
C ALA A 72 6.66 3.80 12.59
N VAL A 73 7.87 4.35 12.42
CA VAL A 73 9.11 3.77 12.98
C VAL A 73 9.18 3.98 14.48
N ARG A 74 8.85 5.17 14.99
CA ARG A 74 8.82 5.44 16.43
C ARG A 74 7.85 4.49 17.15
N LEU A 75 6.64 4.32 16.61
CA LEU A 75 5.66 3.37 17.14
C LEU A 75 6.18 1.93 17.07
N ALA A 76 6.77 1.52 15.94
CA ALA A 76 7.31 0.17 15.80
C ALA A 76 8.43 -0.13 16.80
N LEU A 77 9.36 0.80 16.99
CA LEU A 77 10.46 0.67 17.95
C LEU A 77 9.96 0.62 19.39
N LEU A 78 8.96 1.42 19.74
CA LEU A 78 8.29 1.33 21.04
C LEU A 78 7.68 -0.06 21.26
N LEU A 79 6.95 -0.59 20.27
CA LEU A 79 6.34 -1.91 20.38
C LEU A 79 7.39 -3.02 20.47
N ILE A 80 8.49 -2.90 19.72
CA ILE A 80 9.63 -3.81 19.79
C ILE A 80 10.21 -3.78 21.20
N ASP A 81 10.45 -2.60 21.79
CA ASP A 81 11.00 -2.45 23.13
C ASP A 81 10.10 -3.07 24.20
N VAL A 82 8.80 -2.73 24.17
CA VAL A 82 7.80 -3.28 25.10
C VAL A 82 7.78 -4.80 25.02
N ILE A 83 7.65 -5.37 23.82
CA ILE A 83 7.59 -6.82 23.63
C ILE A 83 8.89 -7.50 24.04
N SER A 84 10.05 -6.89 23.79
CA SER A 84 11.37 -7.47 24.10
C SER A 84 11.65 -7.54 25.60
N LYS A 85 11.08 -6.60 26.38
CA LYS A 85 11.25 -6.55 27.86
C LYS A 85 10.21 -7.36 28.63
N GLY A 86 9.21 -7.92 27.95
CA GLY A 86 8.08 -8.58 28.59
C GLY A 86 7.76 -9.95 28.00
N ARG A 87 6.78 -10.61 28.62
CA ARG A 87 6.25 -11.89 28.14
C ARG A 87 4.75 -11.75 27.92
N PHE A 88 4.37 -11.56 26.66
CA PHE A 88 2.99 -11.24 26.30
C PHE A 88 2.28 -12.41 25.66
N PRO A 89 1.24 -12.98 26.31
CA PRO A 89 0.43 -14.01 25.69
C PRO A 89 -0.37 -13.42 24.54
N VAL A 90 -0.40 -14.14 23.43
CA VAL A 90 -1.17 -13.81 22.23
C VAL A 90 -2.14 -14.93 21.91
N THR A 91 -3.32 -14.59 21.41
CA THR A 91 -4.30 -15.60 20.96
C THR A 91 -3.78 -16.37 19.74
N LYS A 92 -4.48 -17.42 19.32
CA LYS A 92 -4.19 -18.12 18.05
C LYS A 92 -4.29 -17.19 16.83
N SER A 93 -5.14 -16.18 16.90
CA SER A 93 -5.26 -15.12 15.88
C SER A 93 -4.22 -13.99 16.04
N GLY A 94 -3.31 -14.09 17.00
CA GLY A 94 -2.29 -13.07 17.27
C GLY A 94 -2.79 -11.85 18.05
N CYS A 95 -3.98 -11.87 18.65
CA CYS A 95 -4.46 -10.72 19.42
C CYS A 95 -3.79 -10.63 20.80
N PHE A 96 -3.41 -9.42 21.20
CA PHE A 96 -2.93 -9.13 22.55
C PHE A 96 -4.08 -8.80 23.52
N LYS A 97 -3.85 -9.00 24.82
CA LYS A 97 -4.81 -8.63 25.88
C LYS A 97 -4.75 -7.12 26.17
N LYS A 98 -5.83 -6.55 26.74
CA LYS A 98 -5.93 -5.12 27.14
C LYS A 98 -4.72 -4.61 27.92
N LYS A 99 -4.17 -5.43 28.84
CA LYS A 99 -2.98 -5.09 29.64
C LYS A 99 -1.77 -4.70 28.79
N PHE A 100 -1.56 -5.34 27.64
CA PHE A 100 -0.46 -5.01 26.73
C PHE A 100 -0.64 -3.62 26.13
N TYR A 101 -1.84 -3.29 25.63
CA TYR A 101 -2.13 -1.97 25.05
C TYR A 101 -1.99 -0.86 26.09
N ASN A 102 -2.42 -1.09 27.34
CA ASN A 102 -2.21 -0.13 28.42
C ASN A 102 -0.73 0.13 28.70
N GLN A 103 0.14 -0.89 28.59
CA GLN A 103 1.58 -0.70 28.75
C GLN A 103 2.19 0.08 27.58
N CYS A 104 1.74 -0.18 26.35
CA CYS A 104 2.17 0.59 25.18
C CYS A 104 1.75 2.06 25.31
N MET A 105 0.53 2.34 25.79
CA MET A 105 0.05 3.68 26.06
C MET A 105 0.94 4.42 27.06
N ASN A 106 1.22 3.81 28.22
CA ASN A 106 2.06 4.42 29.24
C ASN A 106 3.46 4.72 28.70
N LYS A 107 4.04 3.77 27.96
CA LYS A 107 5.36 3.96 27.34
C LYS A 107 5.34 5.06 26.28
N ALA A 108 4.24 5.18 25.52
CA ALA A 108 4.08 6.21 24.50
C ALA A 108 3.93 7.61 25.10
N SER A 109 3.32 7.73 26.28
CA SER A 109 3.31 8.97 27.07
C SER A 109 4.73 9.36 27.51
N GLU A 110 5.51 8.40 28.02
CA GLU A 110 6.89 8.64 28.46
C GLU A 110 7.81 9.08 27.30
N ASP A 111 7.62 8.50 26.12
CA ASP A 111 8.44 8.75 24.93
C ASP A 111 7.92 9.90 24.04
N GLN A 112 6.96 10.71 24.55
CA GLN A 112 6.37 11.86 23.83
C GLN A 112 5.86 11.49 22.43
N LEU A 113 5.35 10.27 22.28
CA LEU A 113 4.75 9.80 21.02
C LEU A 113 3.28 10.24 20.93
N LEU A 114 2.61 10.40 22.07
CA LEU A 114 1.22 10.84 22.14
C LEU A 114 1.04 12.32 21.79
N ASP A 115 2.08 13.15 21.85
CA ASP A 115 2.00 14.57 21.43
C ASP A 115 1.65 14.72 19.94
N THR A 116 1.71 13.61 19.18
CA THR A 116 1.34 13.55 17.76
C THR A 116 -0.06 12.96 17.51
N ILE A 117 -0.74 12.46 18.54
CA ILE A 117 -2.05 11.81 18.47
C ILE A 117 -2.94 12.27 19.63
N ASP A 118 -3.98 13.04 19.31
CA ASP A 118 -4.89 13.61 20.31
C ASP A 118 -5.88 12.59 20.91
N ASP A 119 -6.03 11.40 20.29
CA ASP A 119 -7.06 10.42 20.64
C ASP A 119 -6.48 9.05 21.06
N HIS A 120 -6.85 8.60 22.27
CA HIS A 120 -6.47 7.31 22.83
C HIS A 120 -6.94 6.09 22.02
N GLU A 121 -8.16 6.13 21.49
CA GLU A 121 -8.69 5.07 20.65
C GLU A 121 -7.91 4.99 19.34
N LEU A 122 -7.57 6.15 18.78
CA LEU A 122 -6.79 6.24 17.55
C LEU A 122 -5.38 5.66 17.73
N PHE A 123 -4.72 5.94 18.86
CA PHE A 123 -3.44 5.31 19.19
C PHE A 123 -3.55 3.78 19.27
N ILE A 124 -4.63 3.25 19.87
CA ILE A 124 -4.85 1.80 19.95
C ILE A 124 -5.08 1.21 18.55
N ILE A 125 -5.80 1.91 17.67
CA ILE A 125 -5.99 1.52 16.27
C ILE A 125 -4.63 1.43 15.56
N TYR A 126 -3.82 2.49 15.61
CA TYR A 126 -2.50 2.51 15.00
C TYR A 126 -1.56 1.45 15.59
N THR A 127 -1.65 1.20 16.90
CA THR A 127 -0.92 0.11 17.54
C THR A 127 -1.29 -1.24 16.94
N LYS A 128 -2.59 -1.53 16.79
CA LYS A 128 -3.06 -2.80 16.18
C LYS A 128 -2.59 -2.95 14.74
N GLN A 129 -2.73 -1.90 13.94
CA GLN A 129 -2.27 -1.88 12.54
C GLN A 129 -0.74 -2.06 12.47
N CYS A 130 0.04 -1.36 13.30
CA CYS A 130 1.49 -1.50 13.35
C CYS A 130 1.94 -2.90 13.79
N LEU A 131 1.26 -3.55 14.74
CA LEU A 131 1.53 -4.94 15.12
C LEU A 131 1.27 -5.91 13.96
N HIS A 132 0.23 -5.67 13.17
CA HIS A 132 -0.05 -6.45 11.98
C HIS A 132 1.09 -6.30 10.95
N LEU A 133 1.54 -5.06 10.68
CA LEU A 133 2.68 -4.81 9.80
C LEU A 133 3.98 -5.43 10.32
N LEU A 134 4.24 -5.35 11.63
CA LEU A 134 5.39 -5.99 12.28
C LEU A 134 5.40 -7.51 12.05
N ARG A 135 4.24 -8.18 12.00
CA ARG A 135 4.17 -9.61 11.66
C ARG A 135 4.48 -9.87 10.20
N LEU A 136 3.85 -9.14 9.29
CA LEU A 136 4.08 -9.28 7.84
C LEU A 136 5.53 -8.95 7.44
N SER A 137 6.17 -8.07 8.20
CA SER A 137 7.58 -7.74 8.05
C SER A 137 8.55 -8.82 8.58
N GLY A 138 8.02 -9.81 9.33
CA GLY A 138 8.80 -10.87 9.96
C GLY A 138 9.52 -10.48 11.26
N ILE A 139 9.38 -9.22 11.70
CA ILE A 139 9.97 -8.69 12.94
C ILE A 139 9.30 -9.31 14.16
N LEU A 140 7.96 -9.31 14.19
CA LEU A 140 7.14 -9.90 15.25
C LEU A 140 6.74 -11.33 14.89
N ARG A 141 7.01 -12.28 15.78
CA ARG A 141 6.66 -13.69 15.64
C ARG A 141 5.87 -14.18 16.85
N GLN A 142 5.22 -15.32 16.70
CA GLN A 142 4.55 -16.04 17.78
C GLN A 142 5.28 -17.36 18.01
N SER A 143 5.66 -17.62 19.27
CA SER A 143 6.26 -18.89 19.69
C SER A 143 5.63 -19.34 21.00
N GLY A 144 5.13 -20.58 21.03
CA GLY A 144 4.51 -21.15 22.24
C GLY A 144 3.33 -20.34 22.81
N GLY A 145 2.59 -19.59 21.97
CA GLY A 145 1.49 -18.72 22.42
C GLY A 145 1.92 -17.34 22.94
N TYR A 146 3.20 -16.98 22.79
CA TYR A 146 3.74 -15.68 23.21
C TYR A 146 4.29 -14.89 22.02
N ALA A 147 4.20 -13.58 22.11
CA ALA A 147 4.85 -12.66 21.17
C ALA A 147 6.37 -12.65 21.39
N MET A 148 7.14 -12.62 20.30
CA MET A 148 8.60 -12.59 20.31
C MET A 148 9.11 -11.70 19.18
N ILE A 149 10.13 -10.88 19.47
CA ILE A 149 10.85 -10.10 18.45
C ILE A 149 11.99 -10.96 17.91
N SER A 150 12.11 -11.04 16.58
CA SER A 150 13.12 -11.85 15.91
C SER A 150 14.54 -11.27 16.01
N ASP A 151 14.66 -9.96 16.08
CA ASP A 151 15.92 -9.23 16.25
C ASP A 151 15.67 -7.97 17.08
N ALA A 152 16.11 -7.99 18.35
CA ALA A 152 15.93 -6.88 19.27
C ALA A 152 16.90 -5.71 19.00
N GLY A 153 17.95 -5.92 18.20
CA GLY A 153 18.95 -4.90 17.84
C GLY A 153 18.71 -4.27 16.45
N ILE A 154 17.53 -4.47 15.87
CA ILE A 154 17.21 -3.99 14.53
C ILE A 154 17.31 -2.46 14.43
N SER A 155 18.04 -1.97 13.44
CA SER A 155 18.17 -0.52 13.21
C SER A 155 16.86 0.11 12.76
N GLY A 156 16.65 1.39 13.10
CA GLY A 156 15.45 2.14 12.67
C GLY A 156 15.26 2.17 11.16
N ASN A 157 16.34 2.25 10.36
CA ASN A 157 16.27 2.18 8.91
C ASN A 157 15.75 0.81 8.43
N SER A 158 16.23 -0.27 9.05
CA SER A 158 15.75 -1.62 8.74
C SER A 158 14.27 -1.79 9.14
N VAL A 159 13.85 -1.21 10.27
CA VAL A 159 12.43 -1.19 10.67
C VAL A 159 11.61 -0.43 9.64
N TYR A 160 12.04 0.78 9.23
CA TYR A 160 11.36 1.61 8.25
C TYR A 160 11.02 0.83 6.98
N PHE A 161 12.05 0.30 6.32
CA PHE A 161 11.91 -0.36 5.03
C PHE A 161 11.08 -1.64 5.14
N ARG A 162 11.29 -2.43 6.20
CA ARG A 162 10.50 -3.65 6.42
C ARG A 162 9.03 -3.36 6.70
N LEU A 163 8.73 -2.30 7.46
CA LEU A 163 7.35 -1.87 7.69
C LEU A 163 6.71 -1.31 6.43
N PHE A 164 7.43 -0.45 5.70
CA PHE A 164 6.89 0.16 4.49
C PHE A 164 6.60 -0.90 3.42
N THR A 165 7.50 -1.85 3.17
CA THR A 165 7.22 -3.00 2.29
C THR A 165 6.04 -3.84 2.80
N ALA A 166 5.94 -4.06 4.12
CA ALA A 166 4.81 -4.77 4.69
C ALA A 166 3.48 -4.05 4.41
N PHE A 167 3.45 -2.73 4.54
CA PHE A 167 2.28 -1.91 4.26
C PHE A 167 1.96 -1.85 2.76
N TRP A 168 2.94 -1.46 1.95
CA TRP A 168 2.76 -1.15 0.54
C TRP A 168 2.46 -2.39 -0.29
N ASP A 169 3.14 -3.51 0.00
CA ASP A 169 3.08 -4.71 -0.85
C ASP A 169 2.33 -5.86 -0.18
N LYS A 170 2.64 -6.18 1.08
CA LYS A 170 2.20 -7.44 1.70
C LYS A 170 0.84 -7.39 2.39
N ALA A 171 0.46 -6.25 2.94
CA ALA A 171 -0.75 -6.13 3.73
C ALA A 171 -2.00 -6.11 2.83
N ASP A 172 -2.97 -6.92 3.20
CA ASP A 172 -4.35 -6.81 2.74
C ASP A 172 -4.96 -5.58 3.42
N TRP A 173 -5.29 -4.57 2.62
CA TRP A 173 -5.69 -3.26 3.17
C TRP A 173 -7.04 -3.31 3.88
N GLU A 174 -7.91 -4.27 3.56
CA GLU A 174 -9.14 -4.49 4.32
C GLU A 174 -8.92 -4.92 5.78
N ILE A 175 -7.76 -5.50 6.10
CA ILE A 175 -7.45 -5.92 7.48
C ILE A 175 -6.99 -4.72 8.30
N ILE A 176 -6.21 -3.83 7.69
CA ILE A 176 -5.74 -2.61 8.37
C ILE A 176 -6.80 -1.51 8.33
N PHE A 177 -7.70 -1.48 7.35
CA PHE A 177 -8.75 -0.47 7.15
C PHE A 177 -10.15 -1.11 7.19
N PRO A 178 -10.62 -1.60 8.35
CA PRO A 178 -11.82 -2.43 8.42
C PRO A 178 -13.15 -1.65 8.33
N SER A 179 -13.14 -0.32 8.25
CA SER A 179 -14.40 0.45 8.20
C SER A 179 -15.14 0.32 6.87
N ASP A 180 -14.40 0.06 5.79
CA ASP A 180 -14.96 -0.20 4.46
C ASP A 180 -14.03 -1.16 3.71
N VAL A 181 -14.39 -2.43 3.78
CA VAL A 181 -13.59 -3.55 3.26
C VAL A 181 -13.48 -3.50 1.74
N ASP A 182 -14.56 -3.13 1.05
CA ASP A 182 -14.59 -3.13 -0.41
C ASP A 182 -13.76 -1.97 -0.96
N SER A 183 -13.95 -0.76 -0.40
CA SER A 183 -13.14 0.41 -0.71
C SER A 183 -11.66 0.19 -0.39
N ALA A 184 -11.33 -0.49 0.71
CA ALA A 184 -9.94 -0.79 1.07
C ALA A 184 -9.25 -1.72 0.05
N ARG A 185 -9.96 -2.75 -0.44
CA ARG A 185 -9.46 -3.67 -1.47
C ARG A 185 -9.24 -2.95 -2.79
N GLU A 186 -10.22 -2.16 -3.23
CA GLU A 186 -10.13 -1.42 -4.48
C GLU A 186 -9.00 -0.37 -4.42
N LEU A 187 -8.87 0.31 -3.29
CA LEU A 187 -7.79 1.27 -3.05
C LEU A 187 -6.42 0.59 -3.12
N LYS A 188 -6.26 -0.61 -2.56
CA LYS A 188 -5.01 -1.38 -2.64
C LYS A 188 -4.61 -1.67 -4.09
N ILE A 189 -5.57 -2.05 -4.93
CA ILE A 189 -5.35 -2.32 -6.36
C ILE A 189 -4.90 -1.05 -7.08
N ASN A 190 -5.58 0.06 -6.82
CA ASN A 190 -5.38 1.33 -7.52
C ASN A 190 -4.35 2.27 -6.86
N ARG A 191 -3.67 1.85 -5.78
CA ARG A 191 -2.77 2.69 -4.97
C ARG A 191 -1.67 3.40 -5.76
N ASN A 192 -1.21 2.79 -6.86
CA ASN A 192 -0.16 3.36 -7.70
C ASN A 192 -0.64 4.55 -8.53
N ILE A 193 -1.93 4.59 -8.90
CA ILE A 193 -2.53 5.76 -9.55
C ILE A 193 -2.53 6.94 -8.55
N LEU A 194 -2.91 6.68 -7.30
CA LEU A 194 -2.91 7.70 -6.25
C LEU A 194 -1.48 8.17 -5.91
N LYS A 195 -0.51 7.26 -5.86
CA LYS A 195 0.93 7.56 -5.77
C LYS A 195 1.36 8.53 -6.86
N ASP A 196 1.04 8.22 -8.12
CA ASP A 196 1.47 9.01 -9.27
C ASP A 196 0.84 10.41 -9.28
N LEU A 197 -0.45 10.51 -8.90
CA LEU A 197 -1.11 11.80 -8.72
C LEU A 197 -0.42 12.68 -7.67
N ILE A 198 -0.04 12.10 -6.54
CA ILE A 198 0.65 12.82 -5.47
C ILE A 198 2.03 13.27 -5.94
N LEU A 199 2.77 12.41 -6.64
CA LEU A 199 4.11 12.70 -7.17
C LEU A 199 4.10 13.76 -8.27
N LYS A 200 3.04 13.83 -9.09
CA LYS A 200 2.85 14.84 -10.14
C LYS A 200 2.78 16.26 -9.57
N ASN A 201 2.27 16.41 -8.35
CA ASN A 201 2.15 17.70 -7.69
C ASN A 201 3.51 18.10 -7.07
N TYR A 202 4.06 19.23 -7.52
CA TYR A 202 5.22 19.86 -6.88
C TYR A 202 4.73 20.93 -5.90
N GLY A 203 4.94 20.69 -4.60
CA GLY A 203 4.54 21.60 -3.53
C GLY A 203 3.18 21.27 -2.89
N LYS A 204 2.55 22.28 -2.30
CA LYS A 204 1.27 22.18 -1.57
C LYS A 204 0.12 21.94 -2.55
N THR A 205 -0.65 20.88 -2.34
CA THR A 205 -1.86 20.56 -3.11
C THR A 205 -3.04 20.28 -2.19
N ARG A 206 -4.25 20.54 -2.68
CA ARG A 206 -5.48 20.23 -1.92
C ARG A 206 -5.76 18.74 -1.99
N LEU A 207 -6.08 18.13 -0.85
CA LEU A 207 -6.36 16.70 -0.76
C LEU A 207 -7.60 16.32 -1.55
N ASP A 208 -8.67 17.11 -1.45
CA ASP A 208 -9.93 16.89 -2.17
C ASP A 208 -9.75 16.92 -3.69
N ARG A 209 -8.85 17.76 -4.21
CA ARG A 209 -8.50 17.78 -5.63
C ARG A 209 -7.83 16.48 -6.05
N VAL A 210 -6.85 16.00 -5.28
CA VAL A 210 -6.16 14.74 -5.57
C VAL A 210 -7.14 13.56 -5.52
N ALA A 211 -8.03 13.54 -4.53
CA ALA A 211 -9.06 12.52 -4.40
C ALA A 211 -10.04 12.52 -5.59
N ASN A 212 -10.52 13.68 -6.02
CA ASN A 212 -11.40 13.78 -7.18
C ASN A 212 -10.70 13.36 -8.48
N GLU A 213 -9.44 13.77 -8.71
CA GLU A 213 -8.67 13.30 -9.87
C GLU A 213 -8.50 11.76 -9.85
N PHE A 214 -8.34 11.17 -8.66
CA PHE A 214 -8.29 9.72 -8.49
C PHE A 214 -9.62 9.05 -8.81
N PHE A 215 -10.73 9.59 -8.32
CA PHE A 215 -12.09 9.08 -8.58
C PHE A 215 -12.41 9.12 -10.08
N ASP A 216 -12.10 10.23 -10.75
CA ASP A 216 -12.34 10.40 -12.19
C ASP A 216 -11.56 9.37 -13.03
N MET A 217 -10.34 9.00 -12.62
CA MET A 217 -9.51 8.04 -13.35
C MET A 217 -9.85 6.58 -13.07
N THR A 218 -10.38 6.26 -11.89
CA THR A 218 -10.53 4.88 -11.42
C THR A 218 -11.99 4.41 -11.35
N GLY A 219 -12.94 5.35 -11.25
CA GLY A 219 -14.32 5.04 -10.92
C GLY A 219 -14.54 4.68 -9.44
N PHE A 220 -13.55 4.89 -8.58
CA PHE A 220 -13.58 4.50 -7.15
C PHE A 220 -14.76 5.12 -6.39
N ALA A 221 -15.12 6.37 -6.70
CA ALA A 221 -16.27 7.05 -6.10
C ALA A 221 -16.81 8.14 -7.03
N CYS A 222 -17.91 8.76 -6.64
CA CYS A 222 -18.43 9.95 -7.32
C CYS A 222 -17.58 11.19 -7.01
N CYS A 223 -17.53 12.14 -7.94
CA CYS A 223 -16.92 13.45 -7.70
C CYS A 223 -17.56 14.14 -6.48
N ASN A 224 -16.72 14.68 -5.59
CA ASN A 224 -17.07 15.31 -4.33
C ASN A 224 -17.78 14.40 -3.31
N ASP A 225 -17.61 13.08 -3.41
CA ASP A 225 -18.01 12.17 -2.33
C ASP A 225 -17.15 12.43 -1.08
N LEU A 226 -17.70 13.20 -0.14
CA LEU A 226 -17.01 13.59 1.09
C LEU A 226 -16.67 12.40 1.98
N ILE A 227 -17.45 11.32 1.93
CA ILE A 227 -17.21 10.12 2.72
C ILE A 227 -15.97 9.41 2.17
N MET A 228 -15.89 9.27 0.85
CA MET A 228 -14.73 8.62 0.20
C MET A 228 -13.47 9.48 0.24
N ILE A 229 -13.60 10.81 0.19
CA ILE A 229 -12.48 11.72 0.43
C ILE A 229 -11.94 11.53 1.86
N SER A 230 -12.83 11.47 2.85
CA SER A 230 -12.46 11.24 4.24
C SER A 230 -11.84 9.85 4.43
N PHE A 231 -12.35 8.82 3.74
CA PHE A 231 -11.77 7.48 3.74
C PHE A 231 -10.32 7.50 3.25
N LEU A 232 -10.03 8.16 2.11
CA LEU A 232 -8.66 8.31 1.64
C LEU A 232 -7.78 9.06 2.65
N ASP A 233 -8.31 10.13 3.26
CA ASP A 233 -7.61 10.95 4.24
C ASP A 233 -7.17 10.13 5.48
N PHE A 234 -8.13 9.48 6.14
CA PHE A 234 -7.90 8.74 7.38
C PHE A 234 -7.08 7.45 7.18
N TYR A 235 -7.03 6.90 5.98
CA TYR A 235 -6.33 5.65 5.71
C TYR A 235 -5.07 5.85 4.87
N PHE A 236 -5.22 6.23 3.61
CA PHE A 236 -4.07 6.31 2.71
C PHE A 236 -3.13 7.45 3.07
N PHE A 237 -3.66 8.68 3.14
CA PHE A 237 -2.84 9.87 3.39
C PHE A 237 -2.29 9.89 4.81
N THR A 238 -3.09 9.47 5.79
CA THR A 238 -2.63 9.32 7.18
C THR A 238 -1.47 8.34 7.29
N TRP A 239 -1.52 7.17 6.65
CA TRP A 239 -0.39 6.23 6.68
C TRP A 239 0.83 6.75 5.92
N LEU A 240 0.65 7.46 4.80
CA LEU A 240 1.77 8.14 4.14
C LEU A 240 2.41 9.21 5.03
N LYS A 241 1.61 9.97 5.80
CA LYS A 241 2.11 10.89 6.83
C LYS A 241 2.88 10.13 7.91
N HIS A 242 2.37 9.00 8.39
CA HIS A 242 3.07 8.18 9.39
C HIS A 242 4.43 7.67 8.90
N PHE A 243 4.58 7.40 7.61
CA PHE A 243 5.85 7.05 6.97
C PHE A 243 6.72 8.26 6.59
N ASN A 244 6.32 9.48 6.98
CA ASN A 244 6.97 10.74 6.62
C ASN A 244 7.08 10.97 5.09
N MET A 245 6.14 10.41 4.31
CA MET A 245 6.11 10.58 2.85
C MET A 245 5.43 11.88 2.45
N ILE A 246 4.46 12.33 3.24
CA ILE A 246 3.73 13.57 3.06
C ILE A 246 3.62 14.31 4.39
N LEU A 247 3.36 15.61 4.30
CA LEU A 247 3.00 16.47 5.43
C LEU A 247 1.65 17.10 5.16
N TYR A 248 0.82 17.20 6.19
CA TYR A 248 -0.33 18.08 6.17
C TYR A 248 0.18 19.50 6.38
N THR A 249 -0.18 20.40 5.49
CA THR A 249 0.24 21.80 5.60
C THR A 249 -0.84 22.60 6.30
N ASP A 250 -0.45 23.40 7.29
CA ASP A 250 -1.38 24.22 8.03
C ASP A 250 -2.17 25.16 7.10
N GLY A 251 -3.44 25.31 7.44
CA GLY A 251 -4.36 26.26 6.87
C GLY A 251 -5.17 26.88 8.00
N THR A 252 -5.92 27.94 7.70
CA THR A 252 -6.91 28.46 8.65
C THR A 252 -8.00 27.41 8.89
N ALA A 253 -8.77 27.50 9.98
CA ALA A 253 -9.80 26.52 10.35
C ALA A 253 -10.89 26.26 9.27
N HIS A 254 -10.96 27.11 8.25
CA HIS A 254 -11.89 26.99 7.12
C HIS A 254 -11.19 26.74 5.78
N ALA A 255 -9.86 26.59 5.78
CA ALA A 255 -9.10 26.28 4.58
C ALA A 255 -9.24 24.79 4.24
N PRO A 256 -9.32 24.42 2.95
CA PRO A 256 -9.29 23.03 2.52
C PRO A 256 -8.02 22.32 3.03
N VAL A 257 -8.16 21.05 3.39
CA VAL A 257 -7.04 20.19 3.79
C VAL A 257 -6.05 20.10 2.64
N CYS A 258 -4.78 20.38 2.94
CA CYS A 258 -3.71 20.41 1.96
C CYS A 258 -2.55 19.54 2.42
N ILE A 259 -1.91 18.90 1.44
CA ILE A 259 -0.77 18.01 1.64
C ILE A 259 0.41 18.46 0.76
N ALA A 260 1.62 18.12 1.19
CA ALA A 260 2.83 18.26 0.41
C ALA A 260 3.70 17.01 0.53
N VAL A 261 4.29 16.55 -0.56
CA VAL A 261 5.21 15.41 -0.57
C VAL A 261 6.56 15.86 -0.01
N THR A 262 7.12 15.11 0.93
CA THR A 262 8.47 15.38 1.46
C THR A 262 9.54 14.95 0.47
N ASP A 263 10.77 15.45 0.61
CA ASP A 263 11.89 15.00 -0.22
C ASP A 263 12.16 13.50 -0.06
N VAL A 264 12.03 13.00 1.17
CA VAL A 264 12.12 11.57 1.49
C VAL A 264 10.99 10.80 0.79
N GLY A 265 9.76 11.31 0.88
CA GLY A 265 8.59 10.73 0.25
C GLY A 265 8.72 10.61 -1.25
N ARG A 266 9.18 11.68 -1.90
CA ARG A 266 9.44 11.68 -3.34
C ARG A 266 10.50 10.65 -3.71
N LYS A 267 11.60 10.54 -2.95
CA LYS A 267 12.63 9.53 -3.21
C LYS A 267 12.07 8.12 -3.10
N ILE A 268 11.35 7.81 -2.03
CA ILE A 268 10.91 6.43 -1.75
C ILE A 268 9.73 6.02 -2.64
N LEU A 269 8.75 6.90 -2.86
CA LEU A 269 7.60 6.60 -3.72
C LEU A 269 8.02 6.38 -5.18
N ASN A 270 9.08 7.03 -5.66
CA ASN A 270 9.65 6.74 -6.99
C ASN A 270 10.37 5.38 -7.06
N LEU A 271 10.70 4.74 -5.93
CA LEU A 271 11.37 3.43 -5.89
C LEU A 271 10.39 2.27 -5.84
N VAL A 272 9.14 2.50 -5.40
CA VAL A 272 8.11 1.45 -5.35
C VAL A 272 7.30 1.42 -6.64
N LEU A 273 7.12 0.22 -7.18
CA LEU A 273 6.36 -0.04 -8.41
C LEU A 273 4.87 -0.18 -8.15
#